data_AF-A0A511W4A3-F1
#
_entry.id   AF-A0A511W4A3-F1
#
_cell.length_a   1.000
_cell.length_b   1.000
_cell.length_c   1.000
_cell.angle_alpha   90.00
_cell.angle_beta   90.00
_cell.angle_gamma   90.00
#
_symmetry.space_group_name_H-M   'P 1'
#
loop_
_entity.id
_entity.type
_entity.pdbx_description
1 polymer ?
#
loop_
_entity_poly.entity_id
_entity_poly.type
_entity_poly.pdbx_seq_one_letter_code
_entity_poly.pdbx_strand_id
1 'polypeptide(L)'
;MTEYKTEKERILADKSWWLAKLGESIYHQYRMGQLYSEELKEFGEQIQKLDHRLHELEVLSGARNIYCTCGHEVEKSDTYCERCGQKLEHVELDHQDEPCQHCETPLMIGANFCHVCGMRQEEELA
;
A
#
# COMPACT_ATOMS: atom_id res chain seq x y z
N MET A 1 -17.58 -8.68 -15.25
CA MET A 1 -16.37 -7.85 -15.52
C MET A 1 -16.65 -6.36 -15.38
N THR A 2 -17.78 -5.84 -15.88
CA THR A 2 -18.16 -4.43 -15.76
C THR A 2 -18.39 -3.98 -14.29
N GLU A 3 -18.99 -4.84 -13.47
CA GLU A 3 -19.32 -4.54 -12.07
C GLU A 3 -18.07 -4.34 -11.18
N TYR A 4 -17.05 -5.20 -11.32
CA TYR A 4 -15.79 -5.08 -10.59
C TYR A 4 -15.00 -3.81 -10.96
N LYS A 5 -15.10 -3.38 -12.23
CA LYS A 5 -14.44 -2.15 -12.69
C LYS A 5 -15.05 -0.91 -12.05
N THR A 6 -16.38 -0.83 -12.02
CA THR A 6 -17.10 0.28 -11.38
C THR A 6 -16.82 0.35 -9.88
N GLU A 7 -16.73 -0.79 -9.19
CA GLU A 7 -16.42 -0.83 -7.76
C GLU A 7 -14.97 -0.41 -7.47
N LYS A 8 -14.00 -0.82 -8.29
CA LYS A 8 -12.60 -0.35 -8.18
C LYS A 8 -12.52 1.18 -8.31
N GLU A 9 -13.22 1.76 -9.28
CA GLU A 9 -13.26 3.22 -9.48
C GLU A 9 -13.84 3.96 -8.27
N ARG A 10 -14.90 3.42 -7.66
CA ARG A 10 -15.50 3.96 -6.43
C ARG A 10 -14.53 3.95 -5.26
N ILE A 11 -13.86 2.82 -5.02
CA ILE A 11 -12.89 2.66 -3.92
C ILE A 11 -11.71 3.62 -4.09
N LEU A 12 -11.21 3.82 -5.32
CA LEU A 12 -10.13 4.77 -5.60
C LEU A 12 -10.54 6.22 -5.32
N ALA A 13 -11.78 6.59 -5.64
CA ALA A 13 -12.31 7.91 -5.31
C ALA A 13 -12.40 8.12 -3.78
N ASP A 14 -12.91 7.12 -3.05
CA ASP A 14 -13.02 7.18 -1.58
C ASP A 14 -11.64 7.26 -0.92
N LYS A 15 -10.66 6.45 -1.37
CA LYS A 15 -9.27 6.52 -0.90
C LYS A 15 -8.66 7.90 -1.12
N SER A 16 -8.89 8.49 -2.30
CA SER A 16 -8.39 9.84 -2.62
C SER A 16 -8.99 10.92 -1.71
N TRP A 17 -10.28 10.80 -1.37
CA TRP A 17 -10.93 11.70 -0.43
C TRP A 17 -10.34 11.60 0.99
N TRP A 18 -10.12 10.37 1.48
CA TRP A 18 -9.51 10.16 2.79
C TRP A 18 -8.05 10.63 2.87
N LEU A 19 -7.27 10.46 1.81
CA LEU A 19 -5.90 11.01 1.73
C LEU A 19 -5.92 12.55 1.81
N ALA A 20 -6.88 13.20 1.16
CA ALA A 20 -7.04 14.65 1.26
C ALA A 20 -7.41 15.09 2.69
N LYS A 21 -8.30 14.34 3.37
CA LYS A 21 -8.67 14.60 4.77
C LYS A 21 -7.53 14.38 5.76
N LEU A 22 -6.74 13.34 5.54
CA LEU A 22 -5.51 13.11 6.30
C LEU A 22 -4.56 14.31 6.15
N GLY A 23 -4.32 14.77 4.92
CA GLY A 23 -3.49 15.95 4.66
C GLY A 23 -4.02 17.22 5.33
N GLU A 24 -5.35 17.45 5.27
CA GLU A 24 -6.02 18.58 5.93
C GLU A 24 -5.79 18.56 7.45
N SER A 25 -5.98 17.41 8.12
CA SER A 25 -5.79 17.29 9.57
C SER A 25 -4.32 17.42 9.97
N ILE A 26 -3.37 16.86 9.19
CA ILE A 26 -1.92 17.04 9.44
C ILE A 26 -1.57 18.53 9.36
N TYR A 27 -2.04 19.21 8.32
CA TYR A 27 -1.76 20.63 8.13
C TYR A 27 -2.38 21.50 9.23
N HIS A 28 -3.63 21.20 9.63
CA HIS A 28 -4.30 21.86 10.75
C HIS A 28 -3.50 21.71 12.06
N GLN A 29 -3.01 20.51 12.37
CA GLN A 29 -2.22 20.26 13.57
C GLN A 29 -0.84 20.92 13.54
N TYR A 30 -0.16 20.89 12.40
CA TYR A 30 1.07 21.66 12.19
C TYR A 30 0.85 23.13 12.53
N ARG A 31 -0.28 23.72 12.08
CA ARG A 31 -0.67 25.10 12.39
C ARG A 31 -0.93 25.34 13.88
N MET A 32 -1.30 24.30 14.62
CA MET A 32 -1.51 24.33 16.07
C MET A 32 -0.26 23.95 16.89
N GLY A 33 0.86 23.61 16.23
CA GLY A 33 2.08 23.16 16.91
C GLY A 33 1.99 21.74 17.48
N GLN A 34 1.02 20.94 17.02
CA GLN A 34 0.82 19.55 17.42
C GLN A 34 1.23 18.65 16.26
N LEU A 35 1.97 17.58 16.53
CA LEU A 35 2.47 16.66 15.50
C LEU A 35 1.75 15.30 15.50
N TYR A 36 0.80 15.10 16.41
CA TYR A 36 0.02 13.87 16.56
C TYR A 36 -1.38 14.15 17.12
N SER A 37 -2.42 13.59 16.50
CA SER A 37 -3.78 13.49 17.06
C SER A 37 -4.38 12.11 16.79
N GLU A 38 -5.37 11.74 17.61
CA GLU A 38 -6.15 10.51 17.41
C GLU A 38 -6.93 10.52 16.09
N GLU A 39 -7.37 11.68 15.62
CA GLU A 39 -8.08 11.85 14.34
C GLU A 39 -7.21 11.41 13.15
N LEU A 40 -5.90 11.67 13.17
CA LEU A 40 -4.98 11.23 12.12
C LEU A 40 -4.86 9.71 12.06
N LYS A 41 -4.85 9.07 13.24
CA LYS A 41 -4.79 7.62 13.34
C LYS A 41 -6.06 7.00 12.77
N GLU A 42 -7.23 7.54 13.12
CA GLU A 42 -8.51 7.09 12.56
C GLU A 42 -8.54 7.17 11.03
N PHE A 43 -8.07 8.28 10.44
CA PHE A 43 -8.01 8.42 8.98
C PHE A 43 -7.05 7.40 8.34
N GLY A 44 -5.89 7.16 8.96
CA GLY A 44 -4.95 6.12 8.50
C GLY A 44 -5.57 4.72 8.51
N GLU A 45 -6.30 4.39 9.57
CA GLU A 45 -7.00 3.10 9.71
C GLU A 45 -8.10 2.92 8.63
N GLN A 46 -8.83 3.99 8.26
CA GLN A 46 -9.82 3.90 7.18
C GLN A 46 -9.16 3.67 5.82
N ILE A 47 -8.05 4.36 5.53
CA ILE A 47 -7.30 4.17 4.27
C ILE A 47 -6.80 2.73 4.17
N GLN A 48 -6.23 2.20 5.25
CA GLN A 48 -5.73 0.82 5.28
C GLN A 48 -6.83 -0.22 4.98
N LYS A 49 -8.05 -0.04 5.50
CA LYS A 49 -9.19 -0.92 5.17
C LYS A 49 -9.52 -0.91 3.68
N LEU A 50 -9.43 0.26 3.04
CA LEU A 50 -9.65 0.39 1.59
C LEU A 50 -8.54 -0.30 0.80
N ASP A 51 -7.30 -0.22 1.25
CA ASP A 51 -6.16 -0.90 0.61
C ASP A 51 -6.32 -2.42 0.61
N HIS A 52 -6.76 -3.00 1.74
CA HIS A 52 -7.09 -4.43 1.79
C HIS A 52 -8.17 -4.82 0.79
N ARG A 53 -9.24 -4.03 0.72
CA ARG A 53 -10.34 -4.31 -0.18
C ARG A 53 -9.94 -4.22 -1.65
N LEU A 54 -9.07 -3.27 -1.99
CA LEU A 54 -8.52 -3.13 -3.33
C LEU A 54 -7.70 -4.37 -3.71
N HIS A 55 -6.84 -4.84 -2.82
CA HIS A 55 -6.03 -6.05 -3.04
C HIS A 55 -6.90 -7.29 -3.25
N GLU A 56 -7.94 -7.50 -2.44
CA GLU A 56 -8.89 -8.61 -2.63
C GLU A 56 -9.53 -8.60 -4.03
N LEU A 57 -9.95 -7.43 -4.52
CA LEU A 57 -10.55 -7.29 -5.84
C LEU A 57 -9.55 -7.56 -6.97
N GLU A 58 -8.29 -7.20 -6.79
CA GLU A 58 -7.23 -7.44 -7.77
C GLU A 58 -6.94 -8.93 -7.92
N VAL A 59 -6.82 -9.64 -6.80
CA VAL A 59 -6.70 -11.11 -6.77
C VAL A 59 -7.88 -11.77 -7.48
N LEU A 60 -9.11 -11.35 -7.17
CA LEU A 60 -10.33 -11.88 -7.80
C LEU A 60 -10.42 -11.58 -9.30
N SER A 61 -9.88 -10.44 -9.74
CA SER A 61 -9.85 -10.05 -11.15
C SER A 61 -8.79 -10.81 -11.97
N GLY A 62 -7.89 -11.55 -11.30
CA GLY A 62 -6.75 -12.24 -11.92
C GLY A 62 -5.62 -11.31 -12.34
N ALA A 63 -5.58 -10.08 -11.81
CA ALA A 63 -4.50 -9.14 -12.07
C ALA A 63 -3.20 -9.65 -11.44
N ARG A 64 -2.11 -9.65 -12.23
CA ARG A 64 -0.76 -9.97 -11.75
C ARG A 64 0.04 -8.68 -11.65
N ASN A 65 -0.16 -7.97 -10.57
CA ASN A 65 0.58 -6.76 -10.27
C ASN A 65 2.01 -7.13 -9.85
N ILE A 66 2.97 -6.28 -10.20
CA ILE A 66 4.36 -6.42 -9.79
C ILE A 66 4.64 -5.31 -8.80
N TYR A 67 5.38 -5.63 -7.74
CA TYR A 67 5.76 -4.63 -6.76
C TYR A 67 7.26 -4.62 -6.56
N CYS A 68 7.79 -3.42 -6.31
CA CYS A 68 9.15 -3.22 -5.85
C CYS A 68 9.28 -3.72 -4.39
N THR A 69 10.51 -4.01 -3.95
CA THR A 69 10.84 -4.33 -2.55
C THR A 69 10.46 -3.20 -1.57
N CYS A 70 10.26 -1.97 -2.06
CA CYS A 70 9.72 -0.87 -1.26
C CYS A 70 8.19 -0.89 -1.11
N GLY A 71 7.50 -1.86 -1.70
CA GLY A 71 6.05 -2.03 -1.70
C GLY A 71 5.28 -1.23 -2.75
N HIS A 72 5.97 -0.47 -3.61
CA HIS A 72 5.32 0.28 -4.71
C HIS A 72 4.99 -0.63 -5.89
N GLU A 73 3.80 -0.50 -6.47
CA GLU A 73 3.41 -1.19 -7.70
C GLU A 73 4.21 -0.64 -8.89
N VAL A 74 4.71 -1.53 -9.74
CA VAL A 74 5.54 -1.19 -10.91
C VAL A 74 5.09 -1.98 -12.13
N GLU A 75 5.35 -1.44 -13.32
CA GLU A 75 5.09 -2.14 -14.56
C GLU A 75 6.24 -3.09 -14.94
N LYS A 76 5.93 -4.14 -15.71
CA LYS A 76 6.95 -5.06 -16.25
C LYS A 76 8.01 -4.37 -17.10
N SER A 77 7.71 -3.22 -17.68
CA SER A 77 8.64 -2.45 -18.50
C SER A 77 9.54 -1.53 -17.68
N ASP A 78 9.26 -1.34 -16.40
CA ASP A 78 10.01 -0.39 -15.58
C ASP A 78 11.41 -0.92 -15.29
N THR A 79 12.41 -0.06 -15.53
CA THR A 79 13.82 -0.38 -15.21
C THR A 79 14.21 0.06 -13.80
N TYR A 80 13.50 1.07 -13.26
CA TYR A 80 13.70 1.63 -11.93
C TYR A 80 12.35 1.89 -11.28
N CYS A 81 12.26 1.71 -9.97
CA CYS A 81 11.08 2.10 -9.22
C CYS A 81 10.97 3.64 -9.15
N GLU A 82 9.86 4.20 -9.60
CA GLU A 82 9.59 5.64 -9.54
C GLU A 82 9.50 6.21 -8.11
N ARG A 83 9.23 5.35 -7.11
CA ARG A 83 9.08 5.76 -5.71
C ARG A 83 10.39 5.74 -4.93
N CYS A 84 11.20 4.69 -5.06
CA CYS A 84 12.45 4.54 -4.27
C CYS A 84 13.74 4.66 -5.09
N GLY A 85 13.65 4.72 -6.42
CA GLY A 85 14.81 4.82 -7.32
C GLY A 85 15.63 3.53 -7.47
N GLN A 86 15.25 2.44 -6.80
CA GLN A 86 15.95 1.16 -6.90
C GLN A 86 15.78 0.56 -8.30
N LYS A 87 16.87 0.01 -8.85
CA LYS A 87 16.83 -0.74 -10.11
C LYS A 87 16.00 -2.00 -9.92
N LEU A 88 15.05 -2.22 -10.83
CA LEU A 88 14.20 -3.39 -10.81
C LEU A 88 14.95 -4.54 -11.51
N GLU A 89 15.39 -5.52 -10.73
CA GLU A 89 15.80 -6.81 -11.26
C GLU A 89 14.53 -7.65 -11.32
N HIS A 90 14.19 -8.18 -12.50
CA HIS A 90 12.96 -8.94 -12.71
C HIS A 90 13.07 -10.29 -11.99
N VAL A 91 12.83 -10.31 -10.68
CA VAL A 91 12.75 -11.52 -9.88
C VAL A 91 11.30 -11.99 -9.97
N GLU A 92 11.08 -13.23 -10.38
CA GLU A 92 9.74 -13.83 -10.30
C GLU A 92 9.28 -13.76 -8.84
N LEU A 93 8.11 -13.17 -8.64
CA LEU A 93 7.56 -12.85 -7.33
C LEU A 93 7.05 -14.14 -6.69
N ASP A 94 7.92 -14.81 -5.95
CA ASP A 94 7.48 -15.80 -4.99
C ASP A 94 7.16 -15.12 -3.65
N HIS A 95 6.25 -15.73 -2.89
CA HIS A 95 5.87 -15.24 -1.58
C HIS A 95 6.80 -15.82 -0.53
N GLN A 96 7.21 -15.00 0.44
CA GLN A 96 7.87 -15.51 1.62
C GLN A 96 6.85 -16.20 2.55
N ASP A 97 7.31 -17.16 3.35
CA ASP A 97 6.46 -17.93 4.26
C ASP A 97 5.82 -17.06 5.34
N GLU A 98 6.52 -16.00 5.78
CA GLU A 98 6.05 -15.11 6.83
C GLU A 98 5.19 -13.96 6.25
N PRO A 99 3.91 -13.85 6.68
CA PRO A 99 3.04 -12.77 6.25
C PRO A 99 3.37 -11.46 6.98
N CYS A 100 2.76 -10.36 6.52
CA CYS A 100 2.89 -9.05 7.16
C CYS A 100 2.53 -9.11 8.65
N GLN A 101 3.44 -8.67 9.52
CA GLN A 101 3.25 -8.68 10.99
C GLN A 101 2.10 -7.77 11.46
N HIS A 102 1.62 -6.87 10.61
CA HIS A 102 0.54 -5.94 10.93
C HIS A 102 -0.80 -6.35 10.34
N CYS A 103 -0.82 -6.89 9.13
CA CYS A 103 -2.06 -7.10 8.38
C CYS A 103 -2.20 -8.48 7.74
N GLU A 104 -1.30 -9.40 8.07
CA GLU A 104 -1.31 -10.82 7.71
C GLU A 104 -1.32 -11.11 6.20
N THR A 105 -1.13 -10.09 5.36
CA THR A 105 -1.04 -10.26 3.92
C THR A 105 0.29 -10.95 3.55
N PRO A 106 0.29 -11.97 2.66
CA PRO A 106 1.51 -12.58 2.16
C PRO A 106 2.47 -11.53 1.60
N LEU A 107 3.73 -11.62 2.00
CA LEU A 107 4.77 -10.69 1.55
C LEU A 107 5.51 -11.27 0.35
N MET A 108 6.09 -10.39 -0.46
CA MET A 108 7.04 -10.79 -1.50
C MET A 108 8.41 -11.01 -0.86
N ILE A 109 9.18 -11.96 -1.40
CA ILE A 109 10.56 -12.19 -0.95
C ILE A 109 11.36 -10.88 -1.00
N GLY A 110 12.00 -10.53 0.12
CA GLY A 110 12.82 -9.32 0.23
C GLY A 110 12.02 -8.01 0.31
N ALA A 111 10.71 -8.08 0.60
CA ALA A 111 9.90 -6.90 0.81
C ALA A 111 10.26 -6.18 2.12
N ASN A 112 10.75 -4.95 2.02
CA ASN A 112 10.99 -4.07 3.17
C ASN A 112 9.71 -3.46 3.73
N PHE A 113 8.65 -3.42 2.92
CA PHE A 113 7.35 -2.85 3.28
C PHE A 113 6.22 -3.74 2.72
N CYS A 114 5.10 -3.81 3.44
CA CYS A 114 3.92 -4.47 2.94
C CYS A 114 3.32 -3.70 1.75
N HIS A 115 3.13 -4.38 0.63
CA HIS A 115 2.54 -3.81 -0.58
C HIS A 115 1.05 -3.46 -0.44
N VAL A 116 0.37 -3.97 0.59
CA VAL A 116 -1.04 -3.65 0.88
C VAL A 116 -1.14 -2.55 1.93
N CYS A 117 -0.60 -2.76 3.13
CA CYS A 117 -0.81 -1.82 4.24
C CYS A 117 0.30 -0.77 4.41
N GLY A 118 1.40 -0.87 3.65
CA GLY A 118 2.51 0.08 3.67
C GLY A 118 3.43 0.00 4.90
N MET A 119 3.15 -0.87 5.87
CA MET A 119 3.97 -0.98 7.07
C MET A 119 5.33 -1.61 6.76
N ARG A 120 6.40 -1.05 7.35
CA ARG A 120 7.75 -1.60 7.28
C ARG A 120 7.79 -2.98 7.94
N GLN A 121 8.48 -3.92 7.32
CA GLN A 121 8.78 -5.22 7.89
C GLN A 121 10.20 -5.16 8.45
N GLU A 122 10.39 -5.49 9.72
CA GLU A 122 11.71 -5.54 10.32
C GLU A 122 12.45 -6.77 9.77
N GLU A 123 13.62 -6.58 9.17
CA GLU A 123 14.55 -7.69 8.96
C GLU A 123 15.10 -8.10 10.34
N GLU A 124 14.85 -9.33 10.77
CA GLU A 124 15.75 -9.94 11.75
C GLU A 124 17.14 -9.97 11.09
N LEU A 125 18.03 -9.09 11.55
CA LEU A 125 19.47 -9.21 11.31
C LEU A 125 19.93 -10.51 11.97
N ALA A 126 19.95 -11.59 11.20
CA ALA A 126 20.61 -12.85 11.52
C ALA A 126 22.13 -12.74 11.36
#